data_AF-A0A954ZML5-F1
#
_entry.id   AF-A0A954ZML5-F1
#
_cell.length_a   1.000
_cell.length_b   1.000
_cell.length_c   1.000
_cell.angle_alpha   90.00
_cell.angle_beta   90.00
_cell.angle_gamma   90.00
#
_symmetry.space_group_name_H-M   'P 1'
#
loop_
_entity.id
_entity.type
_entity.pdbx_description
1 polymer ?
#
loop_
_entity_poly.entity_id
_entity_poly.type
_entity_poly.pdbx_seq_one_letter_code
_entity_poly.pdbx_strand_id
1 'polypeptide(L)'
;MAIDDFLGLSGLDLSAWYFLHAHEIDALVYFIFFTGLARYAVGDRFGGRGGQAMAVAVGVALSFGAVVFAGESGFTLGDLGLYAWMLFLIVLALAGYRVMRGMGFGRWTAIPATFLLVIGLRGVAGHAISDALIAIGLGWVLPLALLGSIVALAIRVLLGDSRKPASHVRSESRRPNPPLHSAKPTGNQDRLLLMTTLARVLENKGCDADAKSFLLRLQSVPREIESLLSDIERRLESFGWGYAGNDKRLVPAVEELITGARRNIQSHNDHFKELARAIGQSEAEAALNHVSSLIQIERQAGRICRELRAVISRLDVKKGDAARS
;
A
#
# COMPACT_ATOMS: atom_id res chain seq x y z
N MET A 1 28.54 40.65 -19.50
CA MET A 1 27.70 39.89 -20.44
C MET A 1 26.75 39.09 -19.58
N ALA A 2 25.46 39.43 -19.58
CA ALA A 2 24.47 38.76 -18.73
C ALA A 2 24.31 37.31 -19.21
N ILE A 3 24.05 36.38 -18.28
CA ILE A 3 23.80 34.97 -18.60
C ILE A 3 22.62 34.84 -19.59
N ASP A 4 21.70 35.80 -19.55
CA ASP A 4 20.52 35.90 -20.41
C ASP A 4 20.89 36.11 -21.90
N ASP A 5 21.97 36.83 -22.19
CA ASP A 5 22.51 37.01 -23.54
C ASP A 5 23.26 35.77 -24.04
N PHE A 6 23.91 35.02 -23.13
CA PHE A 6 24.66 33.82 -23.49
C PHE A 6 23.76 32.64 -23.85
N LEU A 7 22.56 32.56 -23.27
CA LEU A 7 21.57 31.49 -23.54
C LEU A 7 20.55 31.86 -24.64
N GLY A 8 20.62 33.05 -25.23
CA GLY A 8 19.64 33.51 -26.22
C GLY A 8 18.22 33.67 -25.65
N LEU A 9 18.10 33.83 -24.32
CA LEU A 9 16.81 33.94 -23.61
C LEU A 9 16.37 35.40 -23.44
N SER A 10 17.19 36.37 -23.84
CA SER A 10 16.94 37.82 -23.68
C SER A 10 15.72 38.37 -24.46
N GLY A 11 14.99 37.52 -25.19
CA GLY A 11 13.70 37.87 -25.82
C GLY A 11 12.50 37.03 -25.36
N LEU A 12 12.68 36.07 -24.46
CA LEU A 12 11.60 35.18 -24.01
C LEU A 12 11.01 35.74 -22.73
N ASP A 13 9.99 36.60 -22.87
CA ASP A 13 9.21 37.11 -21.74
C ASP A 13 8.47 35.94 -21.09
N LEU A 14 9.10 35.35 -20.08
CA LEU A 14 8.58 34.21 -19.32
C LEU A 14 7.23 34.55 -18.67
N SER A 15 6.99 35.83 -18.36
CA SER A 15 5.72 36.28 -17.83
C SER A 15 4.65 36.21 -18.92
N ALA A 16 4.92 36.72 -20.11
CA ALA A 16 4.00 36.65 -21.25
C ALA A 16 3.71 35.20 -21.66
N TRP A 17 4.72 34.33 -21.64
CA TRP A 17 4.54 32.90 -21.89
C TRP A 17 3.68 32.22 -20.81
N TYR A 18 3.88 32.56 -19.53
CA TYR A 18 3.02 32.07 -18.46
C TYR A 18 1.59 32.56 -18.63
N PHE A 19 1.36 33.84 -18.95
CA PHE A 19 0.01 34.36 -19.20
C PHE A 19 -0.68 33.68 -20.37
N LEU A 20 0.06 33.28 -21.41
CA LEU A 20 -0.47 32.51 -22.53
C LEU A 20 -0.90 31.08 -22.14
N HIS A 21 -0.20 30.48 -21.18
CA HIS A 21 -0.40 29.09 -20.75
C HIS A 21 -0.88 28.94 -19.29
N ALA A 22 -1.44 30.01 -18.72
CA ALA A 22 -1.75 30.06 -17.30
C ALA A 22 -2.75 28.98 -16.91
N HIS A 23 -3.74 28.73 -17.76
CA HIS A 23 -4.77 27.72 -17.53
C HIS A 23 -4.21 26.30 -17.53
N GLU A 24 -3.31 25.97 -18.46
CA GLU A 24 -2.69 24.65 -18.54
C GLU A 24 -1.74 24.41 -17.37
N ILE A 25 -0.97 25.42 -16.98
CA ILE A 25 -0.03 25.34 -15.86
C ILE A 25 -0.80 25.21 -14.54
N ASP A 26 -1.84 26.02 -14.33
CA ASP A 26 -2.66 25.99 -13.13
C ASP A 26 -3.40 24.64 -13.01
N ALA A 27 -3.95 24.12 -14.11
CA ALA A 27 -4.56 22.80 -14.15
C ALA A 27 -3.58 21.68 -13.77
N LEU A 28 -2.34 21.74 -14.26
CA LEU A 28 -1.29 20.77 -13.89
C LEU A 28 -0.91 20.88 -12.41
N VAL A 29 -0.79 22.10 -11.88
CA VAL A 29 -0.47 22.34 -10.47
C VAL A 29 -1.58 21.81 -9.57
N TYR A 30 -2.85 22.11 -9.88
CA TYR A 30 -4.01 21.56 -9.16
C TYR A 30 -3.99 20.04 -9.18
N PHE A 31 -3.71 19.43 -10.32
CA PHE A 31 -3.68 17.98 -10.47
C PHE A 31 -2.64 17.33 -9.55
N ILE A 32 -1.40 17.83 -9.57
CA ILE A 32 -0.32 17.27 -8.75
C ILE A 32 -0.60 17.53 -7.26
N PHE A 33 -1.06 18.72 -6.91
CA PHE A 33 -1.35 19.12 -5.54
C PHE A 33 -2.46 18.27 -4.92
N PHE A 34 -3.64 18.22 -5.55
CA PHE A 34 -4.79 17.48 -5.02
C PHE A 34 -4.58 15.97 -5.05
N THR A 35 -3.88 15.44 -6.06
CA THR A 35 -3.52 14.01 -6.08
C THR A 35 -2.51 13.67 -4.98
N GLY A 36 -1.55 14.56 -4.71
CA GLY A 36 -0.63 14.42 -3.58
C GLY A 36 -1.35 14.43 -2.24
N LEU A 37 -2.23 15.42 -2.03
CA LEU A 37 -3.01 15.60 -0.82
C LEU A 37 -3.98 14.43 -0.59
N ALA A 38 -4.68 13.98 -1.62
CA ALA A 38 -5.58 12.83 -1.54
C ALA A 38 -4.82 11.55 -1.18
N ARG A 39 -3.63 11.31 -1.77
CA ARG A 39 -2.80 10.15 -1.40
C ARG A 39 -2.31 10.22 0.03
N TYR A 40 -1.99 11.41 0.54
CA TYR A 40 -1.61 11.59 1.93
C TYR A 40 -2.79 11.33 2.88
N ALA A 41 -3.96 11.94 2.61
CA ALA A 41 -5.13 11.82 3.47
C ALA A 41 -5.78 10.42 3.45
N VAL A 42 -5.79 9.76 2.29
CA VAL A 42 -6.49 8.47 2.09
C VAL A 42 -5.54 7.28 2.24
N GLY A 43 -4.24 7.47 1.98
CA GLY A 43 -3.25 6.38 1.92
C GLY A 43 -3.11 5.59 3.21
N ASP A 44 -3.23 6.25 4.36
CA ASP A 44 -3.09 5.61 5.67
C ASP A 44 -4.34 4.83 6.08
N ARG A 45 -5.53 5.24 5.60
CA ARG A 45 -6.81 4.58 5.93
C ARG A 45 -7.11 3.40 5.01
N PHE A 46 -6.80 3.52 3.73
CA PHE A 46 -7.11 2.51 2.73
C PHE A 46 -5.80 1.93 2.20
N GLY A 47 -5.18 1.05 2.99
CA GLY A 47 -3.98 0.34 2.56
C GLY A 47 -4.20 -0.46 1.26
N GLY A 48 -3.13 -0.65 0.50
CA GLY A 48 -3.13 -1.50 -0.71
C GLY A 48 -3.54 -0.81 -2.01
N ARG A 49 -3.68 -1.60 -3.08
CA ARG A 49 -3.95 -1.11 -4.45
C ARG A 49 -5.29 -0.38 -4.59
N GLY A 50 -6.31 -0.82 -3.84
CA GLY A 50 -7.64 -0.21 -3.87
C GLY A 50 -7.66 1.23 -3.33
N GLY A 51 -7.01 1.48 -2.19
CA GLY A 51 -6.93 2.84 -1.66
C GLY A 51 -6.02 3.76 -2.47
N GLN A 52 -5.01 3.23 -3.15
CA GLN A 52 -4.24 4.01 -4.13
C GLN A 52 -5.11 4.47 -5.30
N ALA A 53 -5.95 3.59 -5.85
CA ALA A 53 -6.88 3.95 -6.92
C ALA A 53 -7.91 4.99 -6.45
N MET A 54 -8.44 4.82 -5.24
CA MET A 54 -9.39 5.77 -4.65
C MET A 54 -8.74 7.14 -4.41
N ALA A 55 -7.52 7.19 -3.88
CA ALA A 55 -6.79 8.42 -3.68
C ALA A 55 -6.53 9.17 -5.00
N VAL A 56 -6.21 8.44 -6.08
CA VAL A 56 -6.05 9.04 -7.41
C VAL A 56 -7.38 9.57 -7.93
N ALA A 57 -8.46 8.79 -7.83
CA ALA A 57 -9.79 9.22 -8.28
C ALA A 57 -10.27 10.49 -7.55
N VAL A 58 -10.09 10.56 -6.22
CA VAL A 58 -10.42 11.74 -5.42
C VAL A 58 -9.55 12.94 -5.81
N GLY A 59 -8.24 12.73 -6.00
CA GLY A 59 -7.33 13.78 -6.45
C GLY A 59 -7.70 14.36 -7.81
N VAL A 60 -8.05 13.50 -8.78
CA VAL A 60 -8.50 13.91 -10.12
C VAL A 60 -9.80 14.70 -10.03
N ALA A 61 -10.78 14.22 -9.25
CA ALA A 61 -12.06 14.91 -9.07
C ALA A 61 -11.88 16.32 -8.47
N LEU A 62 -11.04 16.45 -7.44
CA LEU A 62 -10.72 17.75 -6.82
C LEU A 62 -10.00 18.68 -7.80
N SER A 63 -9.06 18.16 -8.59
CA SER A 63 -8.37 18.94 -9.62
C SER A 63 -9.32 19.48 -10.68
N PHE A 64 -10.26 18.67 -11.16
CA PHE A 64 -11.26 19.12 -12.11
C PHE A 64 -12.17 20.18 -11.51
N GLY A 65 -12.62 19.99 -10.27
CA GLY A 65 -13.41 20.99 -9.54
C GLY A 65 -12.69 22.33 -9.40
N ALA A 66 -11.39 22.30 -9.13
CA ALA A 66 -10.57 23.51 -9.03
C ALA A 66 -10.40 24.23 -10.39
N VAL A 67 -10.21 23.48 -11.49
CA VAL A 67 -10.14 24.06 -12.83
C VAL A 67 -11.46 24.72 -13.24
N VAL A 68 -12.59 24.07 -12.98
CA VAL A 68 -13.92 24.64 -13.26
C VAL A 68 -14.16 25.89 -12.40
N PHE A 69 -13.83 25.83 -11.11
CA PHE A 69 -13.95 26.98 -10.21
C PHE A 69 -13.08 28.17 -10.67
N ALA A 70 -11.83 27.91 -11.08
CA ALA A 70 -10.94 28.93 -11.63
C ALA A 70 -11.53 29.58 -12.90
N GLY A 71 -12.11 28.78 -13.79
CA GLY A 71 -12.76 29.27 -15.01
C GLY A 71 -13.99 30.14 -14.74
N GLU A 72 -14.83 29.79 -13.76
CA GLU A 72 -16.03 30.57 -13.41
C GLU A 72 -15.72 31.85 -12.63
N SER A 73 -14.73 31.80 -11.73
CA SER A 73 -14.37 32.95 -10.88
C SER A 73 -13.38 33.91 -11.54
N GLY A 74 -12.72 33.48 -12.62
CA GLY A 74 -11.59 34.20 -13.21
C GLY A 74 -10.33 34.16 -12.34
N PHE A 75 -10.32 33.34 -11.28
CA PHE A 75 -9.19 33.21 -10.37
C PHE A 75 -8.07 32.40 -11.02
N THR A 76 -6.84 32.93 -10.96
CA THR A 76 -5.63 32.24 -11.39
C THR A 76 -4.70 32.02 -10.19
N LEU A 77 -3.79 31.04 -10.25
CA LEU A 77 -2.73 30.96 -9.24
C LEU A 77 -1.88 32.23 -9.22
N GLY A 78 -1.72 32.92 -10.36
CA GLY A 78 -1.02 34.20 -10.43
C GLY A 78 -1.53 35.23 -9.41
N ASP A 79 -2.84 35.24 -9.12
CA ASP A 79 -3.48 36.20 -8.22
C ASP A 79 -3.11 36.01 -6.74
N LEU A 80 -2.64 34.81 -6.37
CA LEU A 80 -2.09 34.51 -5.04
C LEU A 80 -0.69 35.12 -4.82
N GLY A 81 -0.04 35.62 -5.88
CA GLY A 81 1.28 36.22 -5.83
C GLY A 81 2.32 35.31 -5.18
N LEU A 82 2.90 35.75 -4.05
CA LEU A 82 3.94 35.03 -3.33
C LEU A 82 3.49 33.62 -2.89
N TYR A 83 2.22 33.44 -2.52
CA TYR A 83 1.71 32.16 -2.04
C TYR A 83 1.65 31.10 -3.15
N ALA A 84 1.28 31.48 -4.37
CA ALA A 84 1.32 30.55 -5.50
C ALA A 84 2.75 30.12 -5.82
N TRP A 85 3.70 31.03 -5.71
CA TRP A 85 5.11 30.70 -5.89
C TRP A 85 5.60 29.71 -4.83
N MET A 86 5.24 29.91 -3.55
CA MET A 86 5.55 28.95 -2.48
C MET A 86 4.93 27.58 -2.75
N LEU A 87 3.66 27.54 -3.20
CA LEU A 87 2.97 26.30 -3.51
C LEU A 87 3.62 25.58 -4.70
N PHE A 88 3.97 26.31 -5.75
CA PHE A 88 4.72 25.80 -6.90
C PHE A 88 6.07 25.21 -6.47
N LEU A 89 6.85 25.91 -5.65
CA LEU A 89 8.12 25.42 -5.13
C LEU A 89 7.97 24.13 -4.31
N ILE A 90 6.94 24.04 -3.46
CA ILE A 90 6.68 22.85 -2.66
C ILE A 90 6.34 21.68 -3.59
N VAL A 91 5.48 21.89 -4.58
CA VAL A 91 5.12 20.87 -5.56
C VAL A 91 6.34 20.42 -6.35
N LEU A 92 7.16 21.36 -6.83
CA LEU A 92 8.40 21.09 -7.56
C LEU A 92 9.41 20.32 -6.69
N ALA A 93 9.56 20.69 -5.42
CA ALA A 93 10.41 19.98 -4.47
C ALA A 93 9.89 18.55 -4.22
N LEU A 94 8.59 18.34 -4.06
CA LEU A 94 8.04 16.99 -3.88
C LEU A 94 8.22 16.13 -5.15
N ALA A 95 8.01 16.72 -6.32
CA ALA A 95 8.19 16.06 -7.61
C ALA A 95 9.67 15.69 -7.83
N GLY A 96 10.59 16.65 -7.66
CA GLY A 96 12.03 16.42 -7.76
C GLY A 96 12.52 15.34 -6.79
N TYR A 97 12.04 15.38 -5.55
CA TYR A 97 12.39 14.36 -4.56
C TYR A 97 11.93 12.97 -5.00
N ARG A 98 10.73 12.82 -5.56
CA ARG A 98 10.26 11.54 -6.09
C ARG A 98 11.09 11.06 -7.28
N VAL A 99 11.45 11.94 -8.21
CA VAL A 99 12.31 11.60 -9.35
C VAL A 99 13.68 11.10 -8.86
N MET A 100 14.30 11.84 -7.94
CA MET A 100 15.59 11.45 -7.34
C MET A 100 15.49 10.10 -6.63
N ARG A 101 14.41 9.86 -5.88
CA ARG A 101 14.16 8.56 -5.25
C ARG A 101 13.97 7.43 -6.26
N GLY A 102 13.32 7.70 -7.40
CA GLY A 102 13.15 6.77 -8.51
C GLY A 102 14.47 6.41 -9.20
N MET A 103 15.41 7.34 -9.26
CA MET A 103 16.76 7.13 -9.80
C MET A 103 17.72 6.39 -8.83
N GLY A 104 17.22 5.94 -7.68
CA GLY A 104 18.02 5.18 -6.71
C GLY A 104 18.76 6.05 -5.68
N PHE A 105 18.57 7.37 -5.66
CA PHE A 105 19.16 8.21 -4.62
C PHE A 105 18.60 7.80 -3.24
N GLY A 106 19.49 7.74 -2.25
CA GLY A 106 19.11 7.49 -0.87
C GLY A 106 18.26 8.64 -0.32
N ARG A 107 17.46 8.38 0.71
CA ARG A 107 16.58 9.41 1.31
C ARG A 107 17.35 10.69 1.67
N TRP A 108 18.53 10.51 2.25
CA TRP A 108 19.44 11.58 2.68
C TRP A 108 20.16 12.31 1.53
N THR A 109 20.30 11.69 0.35
CA THR A 109 20.91 12.34 -0.83
C THR A 109 19.87 12.92 -1.78
N ALA A 110 18.64 12.40 -1.76
CA ALA A 110 17.54 12.90 -2.59
C ALA A 110 17.04 14.28 -2.14
N ILE A 111 16.92 14.51 -0.83
CA ILE A 111 16.53 15.82 -0.26
C ILE A 111 17.45 16.94 -0.77
N PRO A 112 18.79 16.84 -0.61
CA PRO A 112 19.65 17.92 -1.04
C PRO A 112 19.82 18.06 -2.55
N ALA A 113 19.81 16.94 -3.30
CA ALA A 113 19.80 17.00 -4.76
C ALA A 113 18.58 17.76 -5.28
N THR A 114 17.42 17.53 -4.65
CA THR A 114 16.19 18.23 -4.98
C THR A 114 16.24 19.70 -4.57
N PHE A 115 16.81 19.99 -3.41
CA PHE A 115 17.00 21.37 -2.94
C PHE A 115 17.90 22.17 -3.90
N LEU A 116 19.02 21.58 -4.33
CA LEU A 116 19.92 22.17 -5.32
C LEU A 116 19.22 22.36 -6.68
N LEU A 117 18.38 21.42 -7.10
CA LEU A 117 17.58 21.54 -8.32
C LEU A 117 16.62 22.73 -8.24
N VAL A 118 15.89 22.86 -7.12
CA VAL A 118 14.95 23.97 -6.90
C VAL A 118 15.67 25.32 -6.83
N ILE A 119 16.84 25.38 -6.18
CA ILE A 119 17.67 26.60 -6.12
C ILE A 119 18.31 26.93 -7.46
N GLY A 120 18.80 25.94 -8.19
CA GLY A 120 19.37 26.13 -9.53
C GLY A 120 18.33 26.71 -10.48
N LEU A 121 17.09 26.21 -10.40
CA LEU A 121 15.97 26.74 -11.16
C LEU A 121 15.61 28.18 -10.76
N ARG A 122 15.73 28.52 -9.46
CA ARG A 122 15.57 29.89 -8.96
C ARG A 122 16.61 30.85 -9.51
N GLY A 123 17.87 30.42 -9.67
CA GLY A 123 18.95 31.24 -10.21
C GLY A 123 18.70 31.71 -11.65
N VAL A 124 17.91 30.96 -12.41
CA VAL A 124 17.46 31.30 -13.77
C VAL A 124 16.23 32.22 -13.75
N ALA A 125 15.49 32.28 -12.64
CA ALA A 125 14.12 32.84 -12.61
C ALA A 125 13.92 34.12 -11.77
N GLY A 126 14.92 34.73 -11.13
CA GLY A 126 14.75 36.13 -10.70
C GLY A 126 15.58 36.67 -9.54
N HIS A 127 16.14 37.86 -9.78
CA HIS A 127 16.76 38.72 -8.76
C HIS A 127 15.71 39.36 -7.81
N ALA A 128 14.47 39.59 -8.26
CA ALA A 128 13.41 40.17 -7.42
C ALA A 128 13.05 39.29 -6.19
N ILE A 129 13.24 37.98 -6.28
CA ILE A 129 12.90 37.02 -5.23
C ILE A 129 14.05 36.86 -4.22
N SER A 130 15.31 37.05 -4.63
CA SER A 130 16.44 37.11 -3.66
C SER A 130 16.23 38.23 -2.67
N ASP A 131 15.81 39.39 -3.16
CA ASP A 131 15.68 40.59 -2.33
C ASP A 131 14.54 40.43 -1.32
N ALA A 132 13.40 39.87 -1.73
CA ALA A 132 12.27 39.58 -0.84
C ALA A 132 12.59 38.52 0.23
N LEU A 133 13.29 37.43 -0.11
CA LEU A 133 13.64 36.39 0.88
C LEU A 133 14.77 36.81 1.84
N ILE A 134 15.69 37.65 1.37
CA ILE A 134 16.71 38.26 2.23
C ILE A 134 16.03 39.23 3.20
N ALA A 135 15.05 40.02 2.75
CA ALA A 135 14.29 40.93 3.59
C ALA A 135 13.50 40.21 4.71
N ILE A 136 13.03 38.98 4.48
CA ILE A 136 12.29 38.17 5.48
C ILE A 136 13.26 37.38 6.41
N GLY A 137 14.59 37.55 6.26
CA GLY A 137 15.61 36.91 7.11
C GLY A 137 15.83 35.42 6.81
N LEU A 138 15.13 34.86 5.83
CA LEU A 138 15.29 33.46 5.39
C LEU A 138 16.54 33.24 4.51
N GLY A 139 17.29 34.29 4.20
CA GLY A 139 18.56 34.20 3.47
C GLY A 139 19.56 33.22 4.10
N TRP A 140 19.54 33.06 5.43
CA TRP A 140 20.42 32.17 6.18
C TRP A 140 19.97 30.70 6.22
N VAL A 141 18.69 30.42 5.94
CA VAL A 141 18.18 29.04 5.88
C VAL A 141 18.81 28.29 4.69
N LEU A 142 19.11 29.02 3.61
CA LEU A 142 19.75 28.49 2.40
C LEU A 142 21.15 27.89 2.66
N PRO A 143 22.12 28.63 3.22
CA PRO A 143 23.45 28.10 3.52
C PRO A 143 23.42 27.00 4.57
N LEU A 144 22.50 27.05 5.55
CA LEU A 144 22.34 26.00 6.57
C LEU A 144 21.84 24.68 5.96
N ALA A 145 20.85 24.72 5.07
CA ALA A 145 20.35 23.54 4.37
C ALA A 145 21.42 22.95 3.44
N LEU A 146 22.19 23.81 2.76
CA LEU A 146 23.31 23.39 1.91
C LEU A 146 24.46 22.79 2.74
N LEU A 147 24.79 23.37 3.90
CA LEU A 147 25.77 22.79 4.82
C LEU A 147 25.31 21.42 5.32
N GLY A 148 24.06 21.29 5.76
CA GLY A 148 23.47 20.03 6.21
C GLY A 148 23.50 18.96 5.12
N SER A 149 23.31 19.36 3.85
CA SER A 149 23.42 18.46 2.71
C SER A 149 24.82 17.92 2.46
N ILE A 150 25.82 18.79 2.54
CA ILE A 150 27.23 18.44 2.34
C ILE A 150 27.67 17.53 3.49
N VAL A 151 27.27 17.82 4.73
CA VAL A 151 27.57 16.98 5.90
C VAL A 151 26.91 15.61 5.76
N ALA A 152 25.63 15.53 5.39
CA ALA A 152 24.95 14.25 5.18
C ALA A 152 25.57 13.40 4.06
N LEU A 153 26.02 14.05 2.97
CA LEU A 153 26.73 13.40 1.89
C LEU A 153 28.13 12.93 2.33
N ALA A 154 28.88 13.76 3.02
CA ALA A 154 30.21 13.44 3.55
C ALA A 154 30.17 12.28 4.54
N ILE A 155 29.20 12.28 5.47
CA ILE A 155 28.93 11.16 6.40
C ILE A 155 28.71 9.87 5.61
N ARG A 156 27.89 9.91 4.55
CA ARG A 156 27.60 8.71 3.75
C ARG A 156 28.80 8.21 2.95
N VAL A 157 29.62 9.11 2.42
CA VAL A 157 30.83 8.76 1.67
C VAL A 157 31.94 8.24 2.60
N LEU A 158 32.12 8.87 3.76
CA LEU A 158 33.17 8.53 4.72
C LEU A 158 32.86 7.28 5.55
N LEU A 159 31.60 7.08 5.95
CA LEU A 159 31.22 5.94 6.80
C LEU A 159 30.89 4.67 6.01
N GLY A 160 30.83 4.75 4.67
CA GLY A 160 30.43 3.66 3.79
C GLY A 160 28.98 3.22 4.04
N ASP A 161 28.26 2.85 2.98
CA ASP A 161 26.91 2.28 3.14
C ASP A 161 27.06 0.91 3.83
N SER A 162 27.09 0.88 5.16
CA SER A 162 27.02 -0.34 5.99
C SER A 162 25.60 -0.93 5.96
N ARG A 163 24.98 -0.95 4.77
CA ARG A 163 23.83 -1.80 4.50
C ARG A 163 24.36 -3.21 4.54
N LYS A 164 24.28 -3.79 5.74
CA LYS A 164 24.39 -5.22 5.93
C LYS A 164 23.51 -5.86 4.85
N PRO A 165 24.07 -6.65 3.92
CA PRO A 165 23.24 -7.45 3.04
C PRO A 165 22.30 -8.22 3.96
N ALA A 166 21.01 -8.19 3.67
CA ALA A 166 20.04 -9.00 4.38
C ALA A 166 20.54 -10.45 4.28
N SER A 167 21.18 -10.93 5.35
CA SER A 167 21.63 -12.30 5.45
C SER A 167 20.36 -13.13 5.52
N HIS A 168 19.98 -13.66 4.36
CA HIS A 168 19.32 -14.94 4.28
C HIS A 168 20.05 -15.92 5.22
N VAL A 169 19.25 -16.75 5.90
CA VAL A 169 19.66 -17.82 6.81
C VAL A 169 20.08 -17.33 8.20
N ARG A 170 19.09 -16.83 8.96
CA ARG A 170 19.09 -17.08 10.41
C ARG A 170 18.72 -18.55 10.57
N SER A 171 19.74 -19.38 10.67
CA SER A 171 19.67 -20.73 11.22
C SER A 171 18.96 -20.64 12.56
N GLU A 172 17.73 -21.11 12.56
CA GLU A 172 16.90 -21.24 13.74
C GLU A 172 17.61 -22.18 14.70
N SER A 173 18.15 -21.56 15.74
CA SER A 173 18.75 -22.17 16.91
C SER A 173 17.79 -23.24 17.43
N ARG A 174 18.19 -24.49 17.21
CA ARG A 174 17.64 -25.70 17.81
C ARG A 174 17.86 -25.59 19.32
N ARG A 175 16.96 -24.90 20.03
CA ARG A 175 16.80 -25.07 21.47
C ARG A 175 16.12 -26.43 21.71
N PRO A 176 16.61 -27.25 22.64
CA PRO A 176 15.86 -28.41 23.08
C PRO A 176 14.60 -27.90 23.78
N ASN A 177 13.43 -28.27 23.24
CA ASN A 177 12.16 -28.06 23.90
C ASN A 177 12.23 -28.68 25.30
N PRO A 178 11.85 -27.97 26.37
CA PRO A 178 11.51 -28.64 27.61
C PRO A 178 10.35 -29.63 27.35
N PRO A 179 10.25 -30.73 28.10
CA PRO A 179 9.11 -31.63 27.98
C PRO A 179 7.84 -30.89 28.44
N LEU A 180 7.18 -30.21 27.51
CA LEU A 180 5.82 -29.73 27.69
C LEU A 180 4.90 -30.93 27.52
N HIS A 181 4.25 -31.29 28.63
CA HIS A 181 3.09 -32.17 28.62
C HIS A 181 2.12 -31.72 27.51
N SER A 182 1.98 -32.59 26.51
CA SER A 182 1.09 -32.43 25.38
C SER A 182 -0.37 -32.56 25.83
N ALA A 183 -0.93 -31.49 26.39
CA ALA A 183 -2.37 -31.31 26.33
C ALA A 183 -2.70 -30.94 24.88
N LYS A 184 -2.93 -31.96 24.05
CA LYS A 184 -3.56 -31.80 22.74
C LYS A 184 -4.89 -31.08 23.00
N PRO A 185 -5.13 -29.86 22.50
CA PRO A 185 -6.44 -29.25 22.60
C PRO A 185 -7.32 -29.95 21.58
N THR A 186 -7.87 -31.11 21.96
CA THR A 186 -8.63 -32.02 21.09
C THR A 186 -10.14 -31.76 21.15
N GLY A 187 -10.60 -30.76 21.90
CA GLY A 187 -12.01 -30.43 22.01
C GLY A 187 -12.40 -29.14 21.30
N ASN A 188 -13.60 -29.11 20.68
CA ASN A 188 -14.27 -27.88 20.28
C ASN A 188 -14.41 -26.87 21.46
N GLN A 189 -14.35 -27.34 22.71
CA GLN A 189 -14.40 -26.53 23.93
C GLN A 189 -13.17 -25.64 24.13
N ASP A 190 -11.95 -26.13 23.89
CA ASP A 190 -10.72 -25.32 24.08
C ASP A 190 -10.68 -24.14 23.11
N ARG A 191 -11.17 -24.36 21.88
CA ARG A 191 -11.35 -23.31 20.88
C ARG A 191 -12.34 -22.26 21.34
N LEU A 192 -13.46 -22.67 21.94
CA LEU A 192 -14.50 -21.76 22.41
C LEU A 192 -13.98 -20.85 23.53
N LEU A 193 -13.20 -21.43 24.46
CA LEU A 193 -12.62 -20.72 25.60
C LEU A 193 -11.55 -19.72 25.15
N LEU A 194 -10.72 -20.11 24.18
CA LEU A 194 -9.78 -19.21 23.50
C LEU A 194 -10.49 -18.02 22.84
N MET A 195 -11.56 -18.28 22.10
CA MET A 195 -12.33 -17.23 21.43
C MET A 195 -12.99 -16.27 22.42
N THR A 196 -13.54 -16.77 23.54
CA THR A 196 -14.08 -15.88 24.57
C THR A 196 -13.01 -15.03 25.25
N THR A 197 -11.81 -15.57 25.41
CA THR A 197 -10.66 -14.82 25.97
C THR A 197 -10.18 -13.76 24.98
N LEU A 198 -10.11 -14.11 23.69
CA LEU A 198 -9.75 -13.19 22.60
C LEU A 198 -10.74 -12.05 22.47
N ALA A 199 -12.04 -12.36 22.50
CA ALA A 199 -13.10 -11.37 22.45
C ALA A 199 -12.94 -10.37 23.59
N ARG A 200 -12.68 -10.85 24.82
CA ARG A 200 -12.45 -10.00 25.99
C ARG A 200 -11.19 -9.14 25.88
N VAL A 201 -10.09 -9.69 25.35
CA VAL A 201 -8.84 -8.93 25.13
C VAL A 201 -9.03 -7.84 24.08
N LEU A 202 -9.76 -8.14 23.00
CA LEU A 202 -10.08 -7.18 21.94
C LEU A 202 -11.03 -6.09 22.46
N GLU A 203 -12.06 -6.45 23.23
CA GLU A 203 -13.00 -5.52 23.85
C GLU A 203 -12.28 -4.57 24.82
N ASN A 204 -11.38 -5.09 25.68
CA ASN A 204 -10.55 -4.27 26.56
C ASN A 204 -9.59 -3.33 25.83
N LYS A 205 -9.28 -3.61 24.56
CA LYS A 205 -8.42 -2.77 23.71
C LYS A 205 -9.22 -1.76 22.88
N GLY A 206 -10.54 -1.67 23.07
CA GLY A 206 -11.42 -0.78 22.31
C GLY A 206 -11.72 -1.26 20.89
N CYS A 207 -11.44 -2.54 20.58
CA CYS A 207 -11.99 -3.17 19.38
C CYS A 207 -13.46 -3.53 19.67
N ASP A 208 -14.35 -2.64 19.22
CA ASP A 208 -15.78 -2.59 19.46
C ASP A 208 -16.56 -3.87 19.05
N ALA A 209 -17.89 -3.86 19.27
CA ALA A 209 -18.88 -4.95 19.13
C ALA A 209 -18.78 -5.92 17.93
N ASP A 210 -18.01 -5.59 16.89
CA ASP A 210 -17.72 -6.45 15.75
C ASP A 210 -16.69 -7.56 16.01
N ALA A 211 -15.90 -7.47 17.08
CA ALA A 211 -14.89 -8.50 17.38
C ALA A 211 -15.51 -9.90 17.55
N LYS A 212 -16.66 -10.00 18.22
CA LYS A 212 -17.36 -11.27 18.42
C LYS A 212 -17.91 -11.84 17.11
N SER A 213 -18.48 -10.98 16.26
CA SER A 213 -19.01 -11.39 14.95
C SER A 213 -17.89 -11.87 14.03
N PHE A 214 -16.73 -11.21 14.08
CA PHE A 214 -15.53 -11.59 13.35
C PHE A 214 -14.95 -12.93 13.81
N LEU A 215 -14.85 -13.16 15.13
CA LEU A 215 -14.35 -14.43 15.67
C LEU A 215 -15.27 -15.62 15.31
N LEU A 216 -16.58 -15.40 15.28
CA LEU A 216 -17.54 -16.41 14.81
C LEU A 216 -17.36 -16.73 13.33
N ARG A 217 -17.09 -15.73 12.48
CA ARG A 217 -16.78 -15.94 11.05
C ARG A 217 -15.47 -16.71 10.86
N LEU A 218 -14.42 -16.33 11.58
CA LEU A 218 -13.13 -17.06 11.56
C LEU A 218 -13.30 -18.54 11.93
N GLN A 219 -14.21 -18.84 12.86
CA GLN A 219 -14.47 -20.22 13.25
C GLN A 219 -15.20 -21.02 12.17
N SER A 220 -16.11 -20.39 11.41
CA SER A 220 -16.89 -21.07 10.37
C SER A 220 -16.09 -21.33 9.09
N VAL A 221 -15.09 -20.50 8.79
CA VAL A 221 -14.35 -20.55 7.51
C VAL A 221 -13.72 -21.92 7.22
N PRO A 222 -12.94 -22.55 8.13
CA PRO A 222 -12.36 -23.86 7.85
C PRO A 222 -13.44 -24.94 7.58
N ARG A 223 -14.54 -24.91 8.34
CA ARG A 223 -15.65 -25.85 8.17
C ARG A 223 -16.36 -25.67 6.83
N GLU A 224 -16.55 -24.43 6.40
CA GLU A 224 -17.16 -24.13 5.10
C GLU A 224 -16.28 -24.62 3.96
N ILE A 225 -14.96 -24.39 4.03
CA ILE A 225 -14.02 -24.89 3.02
C ILE A 225 -14.01 -26.44 3.01
N GLU A 226 -13.95 -27.09 4.17
CA GLU A 226 -13.99 -28.56 4.28
C GLU A 226 -15.28 -29.14 3.67
N SER A 227 -16.44 -28.53 3.96
CA SER A 227 -17.72 -28.93 3.37
C SER A 227 -17.68 -28.83 1.84
N LEU A 228 -17.22 -27.70 1.29
CA LEU A 228 -17.12 -27.50 -0.17
C LEU A 228 -16.13 -28.48 -0.82
N LEU A 229 -15.01 -28.77 -0.16
CA LEU A 229 -14.04 -29.75 -0.63
C LEU A 229 -14.66 -31.16 -0.71
N SER A 230 -15.37 -31.58 0.34
CA SER A 230 -16.02 -32.89 0.37
C SER A 230 -17.11 -33.03 -0.70
N ASP A 231 -17.85 -31.96 -0.99
CA ASP A 231 -18.85 -31.93 -2.05
C ASP A 231 -18.20 -32.04 -3.44
N ILE A 232 -17.05 -31.38 -3.65
CA ILE A 232 -16.29 -31.47 -4.90
C ILE A 232 -15.72 -32.87 -5.09
N GLU A 233 -15.08 -33.43 -4.07
CA GLU A 233 -14.53 -34.79 -4.10
C GLU A 233 -15.63 -35.81 -4.44
N ARG A 234 -16.78 -35.75 -3.75
CA ARG A 234 -17.94 -36.61 -4.05
C ARG A 234 -18.47 -36.44 -5.47
N ARG A 235 -18.51 -35.20 -5.98
CA ARG A 235 -18.97 -34.91 -7.36
C ARG A 235 -17.99 -35.43 -8.39
N LEU A 236 -16.69 -35.25 -8.19
CA LEU A 236 -15.64 -35.79 -9.05
C LEU A 236 -15.69 -37.32 -9.11
N GLU A 237 -15.88 -37.99 -7.97
CA GLU A 237 -16.09 -39.43 -7.90
C GLU A 237 -17.34 -39.85 -8.68
N SER A 238 -18.46 -39.14 -8.52
CA SER A 238 -19.72 -39.45 -9.21
C SER A 238 -19.66 -39.26 -10.72
N PHE A 239 -18.79 -38.36 -11.20
CA PHE A 239 -18.59 -38.13 -12.63
C PHE A 239 -17.83 -39.27 -13.30
N GLY A 240 -17.19 -40.15 -12.52
CA GLY A 240 -16.28 -41.17 -13.01
C GLY A 240 -15.05 -40.51 -13.60
N TRP A 241 -13.87 -40.83 -13.07
CA TRP A 241 -12.59 -40.37 -13.63
C TRP A 241 -12.44 -40.65 -15.15
N GLY A 242 -13.26 -41.55 -15.72
CA GLY A 242 -13.34 -41.84 -17.16
C GLY A 242 -13.91 -40.71 -18.04
N TYR A 243 -14.82 -39.85 -17.55
CA TYR A 243 -15.38 -38.74 -18.37
C TYR A 243 -14.54 -37.45 -18.31
N ALA A 244 -13.68 -37.32 -17.29
CA ALA A 244 -12.74 -36.21 -17.19
C ALA A 244 -11.63 -36.24 -18.27
N GLY A 245 -11.50 -37.35 -19.01
CA GLY A 245 -10.49 -37.53 -20.06
C GLY A 245 -10.55 -36.53 -21.22
N ASN A 246 -11.71 -35.90 -21.48
CA ASN A 246 -11.84 -34.96 -22.60
C ASN A 246 -11.52 -33.49 -22.27
N ASP A 247 -11.54 -33.09 -20.99
CA ASP A 247 -11.21 -31.72 -20.60
C ASP A 247 -9.92 -31.69 -19.78
N LYS A 248 -8.79 -31.87 -20.48
CA LYS A 248 -7.43 -31.91 -19.91
C LYS A 248 -7.06 -30.68 -19.05
N ARG A 249 -7.84 -29.59 -19.12
CA ARG A 249 -7.61 -28.36 -18.37
C ARG A 249 -8.37 -28.31 -17.05
N LEU A 250 -9.46 -29.06 -16.89
CA LEU A 250 -10.31 -28.96 -15.72
C LEU A 250 -9.70 -29.69 -14.51
N VAL A 251 -9.19 -30.90 -14.71
CA VAL A 251 -8.63 -31.72 -13.62
C VAL A 251 -7.47 -31.03 -12.90
N PRO A 252 -6.44 -30.49 -13.59
CA PRO A 252 -5.34 -29.81 -12.92
C PRO A 252 -5.78 -28.55 -12.17
N ALA A 253 -6.75 -27.81 -12.72
CA ALA A 253 -7.27 -26.60 -12.08
C ALA A 253 -8.03 -26.93 -10.78
N VAL A 254 -8.79 -28.03 -10.76
CA VAL A 254 -9.51 -28.49 -9.58
C VAL A 254 -8.54 -29.04 -8.53
N GLU A 255 -7.52 -29.80 -8.92
CA GLU A 255 -6.47 -30.26 -8.00
C GLU A 255 -5.68 -29.09 -7.39
N GLU A 256 -5.35 -28.07 -8.18
CA GLU A 256 -4.69 -26.85 -7.69
C GLU A 256 -5.56 -26.12 -6.66
N LEU A 257 -6.86 -25.98 -6.93
CA LEU A 257 -7.83 -25.38 -6.02
C LEU A 257 -7.97 -26.19 -4.72
N ILE A 258 -8.09 -27.52 -4.79
CA ILE A 258 -8.16 -28.40 -3.61
C ILE A 258 -6.89 -28.27 -2.78
N THR A 259 -5.73 -28.30 -3.43
CA THR A 259 -4.44 -28.18 -2.76
C THR A 259 -4.28 -26.80 -2.12
N GLY A 260 -4.72 -25.73 -2.79
CA GLY A 260 -4.73 -24.37 -2.27
C GLY A 260 -5.65 -24.21 -1.06
N ALA A 261 -6.85 -24.80 -1.12
CA ALA A 261 -7.82 -24.81 -0.02
C ALA A 261 -7.27 -25.54 1.22
N ARG A 262 -6.68 -26.74 1.04
CA ARG A 262 -6.05 -27.50 2.13
C ARG A 262 -4.90 -26.72 2.77
N ARG A 263 -4.04 -26.08 1.95
CA ARG A 263 -2.96 -25.20 2.46
C ARG A 263 -3.51 -24.02 3.26
N ASN A 264 -4.61 -23.41 2.82
CA ASN A 264 -5.25 -22.30 3.51
C ASN A 264 -5.83 -22.73 4.87
N ILE A 265 -6.54 -23.86 4.94
CA ILE A 265 -7.03 -24.45 6.21
C ILE A 265 -5.88 -24.72 7.17
N GLN A 266 -4.79 -25.31 6.67
CA GLN A 266 -3.63 -25.62 7.50
C GLN A 266 -2.99 -24.34 8.07
N SER A 267 -2.75 -23.34 7.21
CA SER A 267 -2.21 -22.04 7.63
C SER A 267 -3.12 -21.33 8.64
N HIS A 268 -4.45 -21.39 8.44
CA HIS A 268 -5.41 -20.87 9.40
C HIS A 268 -5.28 -21.54 10.77
N ASN A 269 -5.19 -22.88 10.80
CA ASN A 269 -5.03 -23.65 12.03
C ASN A 269 -3.70 -23.33 12.74
N ASP A 270 -2.62 -23.16 12.00
CA ASP A 270 -1.30 -22.85 12.56
C ASP A 270 -1.27 -21.43 13.15
N HIS A 271 -1.75 -20.43 12.43
CA HIS A 271 -1.85 -19.06 12.96
C HIS A 271 -2.79 -18.95 14.16
N PHE A 272 -3.85 -19.75 14.18
CA PHE A 272 -4.75 -19.80 15.33
C PHE A 272 -4.05 -20.38 16.58
N LYS A 273 -3.21 -21.41 16.41
CA LYS A 273 -2.40 -21.97 17.51
C LYS A 273 -1.36 -20.97 18.01
N GLU A 274 -0.67 -20.26 17.11
CA GLU A 274 0.31 -19.24 17.52
C GLU A 274 -0.35 -18.05 18.21
N LEU A 275 -1.51 -17.61 17.71
CA LEU A 275 -2.33 -16.59 18.39
C LEU A 275 -2.69 -17.02 19.81
N ALA A 276 -3.12 -18.27 19.98
CA ALA A 276 -3.43 -18.81 21.29
C ALA A 276 -2.22 -18.80 22.25
N ARG A 277 -1.03 -19.13 21.74
CA ARG A 277 0.21 -19.07 22.54
C ARG A 277 0.59 -17.64 22.90
N ALA A 278 0.55 -16.71 21.94
CA ALA A 278 0.87 -15.30 22.17
C ALA A 278 -0.04 -14.67 23.23
N ILE A 279 -1.35 -15.00 23.19
CA ILE A 279 -2.29 -14.55 24.22
C ILE A 279 -1.97 -15.17 25.58
N GLY A 280 -1.67 -16.48 25.63
CA GLY A 280 -1.26 -17.14 26.86
C GLY A 280 0.01 -16.55 27.48
N GLN A 281 0.91 -16.04 26.65
CA GLN A 281 2.15 -15.36 27.06
C GLN A 281 1.98 -13.85 27.30
N SER A 282 0.78 -13.30 27.15
CA SER A 282 0.49 -11.86 27.27
C SER A 282 1.27 -10.98 26.27
N GLU A 283 1.68 -11.52 25.13
CA GLU A 283 2.39 -10.80 24.07
C GLU A 283 1.40 -10.11 23.11
N ALA A 284 0.92 -8.93 23.52
CA ALA A 284 -0.12 -8.21 22.79
C ALA A 284 0.25 -7.90 21.32
N GLU A 285 1.50 -7.56 21.04
CA GLU A 285 1.97 -7.22 19.69
C GLU A 285 2.04 -8.47 18.79
N ALA A 286 2.52 -9.60 19.31
CA ALA A 286 2.51 -10.87 18.61
C ALA A 286 1.08 -11.34 18.30
N ALA A 287 0.16 -11.18 19.26
CA ALA A 287 -1.25 -11.50 19.07
C ALA A 287 -1.89 -10.64 17.94
N LEU A 288 -1.64 -9.33 17.91
CA LEU A 288 -2.14 -8.45 16.85
C LEU A 288 -1.60 -8.83 15.47
N ASN A 289 -0.32 -9.20 15.38
CA ASN A 289 0.28 -9.69 14.14
C ASN A 289 -0.42 -10.97 13.63
N HIS A 290 -0.72 -11.91 14.53
CA HIS A 290 -1.44 -13.12 14.15
C HIS A 290 -2.91 -12.88 13.77
N VAL A 291 -3.60 -11.93 14.41
CA VAL A 291 -4.95 -11.51 14.01
C VAL A 291 -4.94 -10.92 12.60
N SER A 292 -3.97 -10.07 12.28
CA SER A 292 -3.80 -9.50 10.93
C SER A 292 -3.62 -10.60 9.87
N SER A 293 -2.76 -11.59 10.15
CA SER A 293 -2.59 -12.76 9.27
C SER A 293 -3.87 -13.55 9.10
N LEU A 294 -4.65 -13.78 10.16
CA LEU A 294 -5.94 -14.48 10.08
C LEU A 294 -6.97 -13.73 9.22
N ILE A 295 -7.04 -12.39 9.30
CA ILE A 295 -7.89 -11.57 8.42
C ILE A 295 -7.50 -11.77 6.95
N GLN A 296 -6.21 -11.81 6.66
CA GLN A 296 -5.72 -12.02 5.30
C GLN A 296 -6.08 -13.43 4.78
N ILE A 297 -5.97 -14.44 5.64
CA ILE A 297 -6.34 -15.83 5.32
C ILE A 297 -7.84 -15.97 5.07
N GLU A 298 -8.69 -15.32 5.87
CA GLU A 298 -10.14 -15.28 5.64
C GLU A 298 -10.50 -14.70 4.27
N ARG A 299 -9.86 -13.59 3.88
CA ARG A 299 -10.07 -12.98 2.55
C ARG A 299 -9.67 -13.93 1.42
N GLN A 300 -8.57 -14.67 1.59
CA GLN A 300 -8.14 -15.69 0.65
C GLN A 300 -9.11 -16.88 0.59
N ALA A 301 -9.57 -17.34 1.75
CA ALA A 301 -10.59 -18.39 1.86
C ALA A 301 -11.89 -18.00 1.13
N GLY A 302 -12.39 -16.77 1.33
CA GLY A 302 -13.58 -16.29 0.63
C GLY A 302 -13.41 -16.19 -0.89
N ARG A 303 -12.18 -15.99 -1.39
CA ARG A 303 -11.88 -16.11 -2.82
C ARG A 303 -11.92 -17.57 -3.28
N ILE A 304 -11.26 -18.47 -2.55
CA ILE A 304 -11.24 -19.91 -2.84
C ILE A 304 -12.68 -20.47 -2.85
N CYS A 305 -13.50 -20.17 -1.85
CA CYS A 305 -14.90 -20.62 -1.79
C CYS A 305 -15.72 -20.17 -3.02
N ARG A 306 -15.52 -18.95 -3.52
CA ARG A 306 -16.19 -18.46 -4.73
C ARG A 306 -15.72 -19.20 -5.99
N GLU A 307 -14.42 -19.44 -6.10
CA GLU A 307 -13.85 -20.21 -7.22
C GLU A 307 -14.33 -21.67 -7.18
N LEU A 308 -14.37 -22.31 -6.00
CA LEU A 308 -14.92 -23.66 -5.81
C LEU A 308 -16.40 -23.74 -6.19
N ARG A 309 -17.23 -22.79 -5.74
CA ARG A 309 -18.66 -22.75 -6.13
C ARG A 309 -18.84 -22.56 -7.64
N ALA A 310 -18.01 -21.75 -8.29
CA ALA A 310 -18.05 -21.56 -9.73
C ALA A 310 -17.64 -22.84 -10.50
N VAL A 311 -16.73 -23.64 -9.95
CA VAL A 311 -16.39 -24.96 -10.49
C VAL A 311 -17.57 -25.93 -10.32
N ILE A 312 -18.18 -25.99 -9.14
CA ILE A 312 -19.33 -26.85 -8.86
C ILE A 312 -20.49 -26.54 -9.84
N SER A 313 -20.80 -25.26 -10.05
CA SER A 313 -21.89 -24.89 -10.97
C SER A 313 -21.60 -25.30 -12.42
N ARG A 314 -20.35 -25.19 -12.88
CA ARG A 314 -19.93 -25.66 -14.21
C ARG A 314 -20.05 -27.18 -14.36
N LEU A 315 -19.74 -27.92 -13.30
CA LEU A 315 -19.92 -29.37 -13.28
C LEU A 315 -21.41 -29.75 -13.36
N ASP A 316 -22.29 -29.04 -12.64
CA ASP A 316 -23.74 -29.29 -12.70
C ASP A 316 -24.34 -29.06 -14.09
N VAL A 317 -23.93 -27.99 -14.78
CA VAL A 317 -24.37 -27.73 -16.16
C VAL A 317 -23.94 -28.86 -17.10
N LYS A 318 -22.66 -29.27 -17.04
CA LYS A 318 -22.16 -30.38 -17.88
C LYS A 318 -22.87 -31.70 -17.61
N LYS A 319 -23.24 -31.99 -16.35
CA LYS A 319 -24.01 -33.19 -16.00
C LYS A 319 -25.40 -33.19 -16.67
N GLY A 320 -26.05 -32.03 -16.68
CA GLY A 320 -27.37 -31.85 -17.30
C GLY A 320 -27.33 -32.04 -18.81
N ASP A 321 -26.28 -31.54 -19.48
CA ASP A 321 -26.11 -31.69 -20.92
C ASP A 321 -25.85 -33.15 -21.32
N ALA A 322 -24.99 -33.86 -20.57
CA ALA A 322 -24.70 -35.27 -20.82
C ALA A 322 -25.90 -36.21 -20.59
N ALA A 323 -26.85 -35.81 -19.74
CA ALA A 323 -28.09 -36.57 -19.53
C ALA A 323 -29.13 -36.36 -20.65
N ARG A 324 -28.95 -35.36 -21.51
CA ARG A 324 -29.87 -35.03 -22.62
C ARG A 324 -29.40 -35.59 -23.97
N SER A 325 -28.13 -35.94 -24.09
CA SER A 325 -27.53 -36.62 -25.24
C SER A 325 -27.70 -38.13 -25.16
#